data_AF-A0A401U0D8-F1
#
_entry.id   AF-A0A401U0D8-F1
#
_cell.length_a   1.000
_cell.length_b   1.000
_cell.length_c   1.000
_cell.angle_alpha   90.00
_cell.angle_beta   90.00
_cell.angle_gamma   90.00
#
_symmetry.space_group_name_H-M   'P 1'
#
loop_
_entity.id
_entity.type
_entity.pdbx_description
1 polymer ?
#
loop_
_entity_poly.entity_id
_entity_poly.type
_entity_poly.pdbx_seq_one_letter_code
_entity_poly.pdbx_strand_id
1 'polypeptide(L)' 'MKPTRARNPCGPDRGEGWGGFSVGHVLSISVRDSAVMMDAIHGPEPSSLYVAPPPERPFSQEVGRDPGQLRI' A
#
# COMPACT_ATOMS: atom_id res chain seq x y z
N MET A 1 0.00 1.29 -9.35
CA MET A 1 0.95 2.01 -8.47
C MET A 1 1.64 0.98 -7.58
N LYS A 2 2.96 1.08 -7.34
CA LYS A 2 3.69 0.13 -6.47
C LYS A 2 3.84 0.72 -5.05
N PRO A 3 3.28 0.10 -4.00
CA PRO A 3 3.40 0.63 -2.65
C PRO A 3 4.78 0.33 -2.05
N THR A 4 5.02 0.85 -0.84
CA THR A 4 6.18 0.47 -0.02
C THR A 4 6.23 -1.07 0.11
N ARG A 5 7.44 -1.67 0.11
CA ARG A 5 7.60 -3.08 0.51
C ARG A 5 6.92 -3.31 1.86
N ALA A 6 6.36 -4.50 2.08
CA ALA A 6 5.69 -4.85 3.34
C ALA A 6 4.37 -4.10 3.62
N ARG A 7 3.87 -3.29 2.67
CA ARG A 7 2.62 -2.57 2.86
C ARG A 7 1.41 -3.48 2.73
N ASN A 8 1.39 -4.28 1.68
CA ASN A 8 0.33 -5.23 1.38
C ASN A 8 0.88 -6.65 1.62
N PRO A 9 0.10 -7.53 2.25
CA PRO A 9 0.50 -8.91 2.47
C PRO A 9 0.57 -9.69 1.14
N CYS A 10 1.35 -10.78 1.12
CA CYS A 10 1.55 -11.63 -0.06
C CYS A 10 1.05 -13.06 0.13
N GLY A 11 0.73 -13.47 1.37
CA GLY A 11 0.32 -14.83 1.67
C GLY A 11 -1.17 -15.08 1.41
N PRO A 12 -1.64 -16.28 1.80
CA PRO A 12 -0.93 -17.26 2.64
C PRO A 12 0.11 -18.10 1.88
N ASP A 13 0.01 -18.20 0.55
CA ASP A 13 0.81 -19.16 -0.24
C ASP A 13 2.26 -18.71 -0.48
N ARG A 14 2.58 -17.44 -0.21
CA ARG A 14 3.91 -16.85 -0.42
C ARG A 14 4.26 -15.84 0.67
N GLY A 15 5.50 -15.87 1.16
CA GLY A 15 6.00 -14.89 2.14
C GLY A 15 6.52 -13.60 1.51
N GLU A 16 7.18 -13.68 0.35
CA GLU A 16 7.61 -12.53 -0.44
C GLU A 16 7.85 -12.90 -1.91
N GLY A 17 7.90 -11.91 -2.78
CA GLY A 17 8.30 -12.08 -4.18
C GLY A 17 9.82 -12.08 -4.35
N TRP A 18 10.33 -11.34 -5.34
CA TRP A 18 11.75 -11.21 -5.66
C TRP A 18 12.55 -10.53 -4.54
N GLY A 19 12.78 -11.18 -3.40
CA GLY A 19 13.48 -10.62 -2.23
C GLY A 19 12.88 -9.31 -1.71
N GLY A 20 11.58 -9.11 -1.92
CA GLY A 20 10.87 -7.86 -1.61
C GLY A 20 11.00 -6.73 -2.63
N PHE A 21 11.71 -6.94 -3.75
CA PHE A 21 11.71 -6.02 -4.90
C PHE A 21 10.41 -6.09 -5.71
N SER A 22 9.66 -7.19 -5.57
CA SER A 22 8.29 -7.30 -6.10
C SER A 22 7.27 -7.06 -4.98
N VAL A 23 6.29 -6.19 -5.25
CA VAL A 23 5.22 -5.83 -4.33
C VAL A 23 3.90 -5.77 -5.09
N GLY A 24 2.89 -6.46 -4.59
CA GLY A 24 1.55 -6.51 -5.19
C GLY A 24 0.69 -5.31 -4.82
N HIS A 25 -0.07 -4.83 -5.80
CA HIS A 25 -1.18 -3.89 -5.62
C HIS A 25 -2.14 -4.01 -6.81
N VAL A 26 -3.18 -3.20 -6.82
CA VAL A 26 -4.15 -3.13 -7.91
C VAL A 26 -3.68 -2.27 -9.09
N LEU A 27 -4.27 -2.54 -10.26
CA LEU A 27 -4.32 -1.62 -11.38
C LEU A 27 -5.72 -0.99 -11.42
N SER A 28 -5.78 0.33 -11.44
CA SER A 28 -7.04 1.09 -11.52
C SER A 28 -6.89 2.24 -12.49
N ILE A 29 -8.01 2.74 -13.00
CA ILE A 29 -8.03 3.92 -13.88
C ILE A 29 -7.84 5.20 -13.07
N SER A 30 -8.46 5.28 -11.89
CA SER A 30 -8.39 6.46 -11.03
C SER A 30 -7.42 6.29 -9.86
N VAL A 31 -6.85 7.41 -9.40
CA VAL A 31 -6.04 7.47 -8.18
C VAL A 31 -6.90 7.21 -6.94
N ARG A 32 -8.15 7.68 -6.93
CA ARG A 32 -9.11 7.45 -5.85
C ARG A 32 -9.31 5.95 -5.59
N ASP A 33 -9.50 5.15 -6.63
CA ASP A 33 -9.72 3.71 -6.47
C ASP A 33 -8.46 3.00 -5.97
N SER A 34 -7.28 3.41 -6.46
CA SER A 34 -6.01 2.91 -5.93
C SER A 34 -5.85 3.21 -4.43
N ALA A 35 -6.29 4.38 -3.96
CA ALA A 35 -6.21 4.79 -2.56
C ALA A 35 -7.21 4.03 -1.69
N VAL A 36 -8.46 3.86 -2.15
CA VAL A 36 -9.45 3.02 -1.46
C VAL A 36 -8.97 1.58 -1.35
N MET A 37 -8.36 1.03 -2.40
CA MET A 37 -7.79 -0.32 -2.33
C MET A 37 -6.61 -0.41 -1.37
N MET A 38 -5.81 0.65 -1.20
CA MET A 38 -4.78 0.65 -0.17
C MET A 38 -5.39 0.54 1.23
N ASP A 39 -6.44 1.31 1.53
CA ASP A 39 -7.14 1.22 2.82
C ASP A 39 -7.73 -0.16 3.08
N ALA A 40 -8.19 -0.83 2.03
CA ALA A 40 -8.80 -2.15 2.14
C ALA A 40 -7.79 -3.29 2.36
N ILE A 41 -6.57 -3.19 1.81
CA ILE A 41 -5.65 -4.33 1.74
C ILE A 41 -4.30 -4.11 2.43
N HIS A 42 -3.99 -2.90 2.90
CA HIS A 42 -2.74 -2.67 3.61
C HIS A 42 -2.74 -3.33 4.99
N GLY A 43 -1.56 -3.63 5.50
CA GLY A 43 -1.35 -4.11 6.86
C GLY A 43 -0.78 -5.52 6.91
N PRO A 44 -0.49 -6.00 8.14
CA PRO A 44 0.04 -7.33 8.35
C PRO A 44 -1.04 -8.41 8.22
N GLU A 45 -0.62 -9.59 7.79
CA GLU A 45 -1.34 -10.86 7.93
C GLU A 45 -0.54 -11.82 8.83
N PRO A 46 -1.09 -12.97 9.28
CA PRO A 46 -0.40 -13.91 10.15
C PRO A 46 0.98 -14.40 9.67
N SER A 47 1.17 -14.56 8.35
CA SER A 47 2.42 -15.00 7.72
C SER A 47 3.36 -13.85 7.30
N SER A 48 3.03 -12.60 7.62
CA SER A 48 3.86 -11.46 7.24
C SER A 48 5.23 -11.50 7.92
N LEU A 49 6.29 -11.58 7.12
CA LEU A 49 7.68 -11.57 7.60
C LEU A 49 8.12 -10.19 8.14
N TYR A 50 7.52 -9.14 7.61
CA TYR A 50 7.84 -7.75 7.91
C TYR A 50 6.60 -6.88 7.67
N VAL A 51 6.56 -5.69 8.28
CA VAL A 51 5.40 -4.78 8.23
C VAL A 51 5.87 -3.35 7.99
N ALA A 52 5.29 -2.67 7.02
CA ALA A 52 5.54 -1.25 6.81
C ALA A 52 4.89 -0.41 7.94
N PRO A 53 5.47 0.73 8.32
CA PRO A 53 4.85 1.63 9.30
C PRO A 53 3.43 2.01 8.88
N PRO A 54 2.44 2.06 9.79
CA PRO A 54 1.06 2.41 9.43
C PRO A 54 1.00 3.81 8.80
N PRO A 55 0.06 4.06 7.86
CA PRO A 55 -0.15 5.41 7.37
C PRO A 55 -0.72 6.30 8.50
N GLU A 56 -0.43 7.59 8.48
CA GLU A 56 -0.96 8.54 9.47
C GLU A 56 -2.49 8.66 9.41
N ARG A 57 -3.05 8.46 8.22
CA ARG A 57 -4.49 8.45 7.95
C ARG A 57 -4.81 7.53 6.78
N PRO A 58 -6.08 7.17 6.57
CA PRO A 58 -6.48 6.40 5.39
C PRO A 58 -6.05 7.09 4.09
N PHE A 59 -5.49 6.34 3.16
CA PHE A 59 -5.03 6.81 1.86
C PHE A 59 -6.15 7.50 1.08
N SER A 60 -7.40 7.02 1.18
CA SER A 60 -8.56 7.66 0.56
C SER A 60 -8.81 9.08 1.06
N GLN A 61 -8.44 9.40 2.31
CA GLN A 61 -8.60 10.74 2.88
C GLN A 61 -7.51 11.72 2.43
N GLU A 62 -6.39 11.23 1.90
CA GLU A 62 -5.38 12.09 1.28
C GLU A 62 -5.79 12.53 -0.13
N VAL A 63 -6.69 11.77 -0.79
CA VAL A 63 -7.16 12.10 -2.14
C VAL A 63 -8.06 13.34 -2.12
N GLY A 64 -7.61 14.41 -2.75
CA GLY A 64 -8.35 15.68 -2.85
C GLY A 64 -8.11 16.63 -1.67
N ARG A 65 -7.28 16.24 -0.70
CA ARG A 65 -6.79 17.14 0.33
C ARG A 65 -5.81 18.16 -0.28
N ASP A 66 -5.83 19.39 0.22
CA ASP A 66 -4.84 20.40 -0.15
C ASP A 66 -3.43 19.93 0.26
N PRO A 67 -2.50 19.74 -0.69
CA PRO A 67 -1.14 19.29 -0.37
C PRO A 67 -0.29 20.37 0.30
N GLY A 68 -0.74 21.63 0.29
CA GLY A 68 0.08 22.77 0.70
C GLY A 68 1.32 22.92 -0.18
N GLN A 69 2.44 23.34 0.40
CA GLN A 69 3.70 23.49 -0.33
C GLN A 69 4.51 22.19 -0.28
N LEU A 70 4.67 21.55 -1.43
CA LEU A 70 5.49 20.35 -1.60
C LEU A 70 6.89 20.73 -2.12
N ARG A 71 7.91 20.00 -1.66
CA ARG A 71 9.24 19.97 -2.29
C ARG A 71 9.24 18.80 -3.28
N ILE A 72 9.02 19.11 -4.55
CA ILE A 72 8.96 18.12 -5.64
C ILE A 72 10.27 18.14 -6.40
#